data_AF-A0A9Q3DXH3-F1
#
_entry.id   AF-A0A9Q3DXH3-F1
#
_cell.length_a   1.000
_cell.length_b   1.000
_cell.length_c   1.000
_cell.angle_alpha   90.00
_cell.angle_beta   90.00
_cell.angle_gamma   90.00
#
_symmetry.space_group_name_H-M   'P 1'
#
loop_
_entity.id
_entity.type
_entity.pdbx_description
1 polymer ?
#
loop_
_entity_poly.entity_id
_entity_poly.type
_entity_poly.pdbx_seq_one_letter_code
_entity_poly.pdbx_strand_id
1 'polypeptide(L)'
;MVDVSIWLCNLGVPMLLLLSKILQACHFTRCLVKLGQHVPREGGGIHQQESSGISSSKHTRWISRVKIEIYLDLVDQIQKEVWQDKEYKEILKQLTRDSPAGNLSKKIQSVQKVVKEELESAIRRCKKYAHRSRTIPPDFQPGDKVLLSSKNIKTTRPTKKHSKRWLCLFEVLKKAGSHAYHLKLPLQWNSVHPVFHVSLLEPVNKSSIPNQNQLPPPPILVEEKEEWEVDQVLDSNLKRGKLWYLVEWKGFSEDPERTNWKPASNLTNSPELVKDFHSLYPEKPGPNTSRV
;
A
#
# COMPACT_ATOMS: atom_id res chain seq x y z
N MET A 1 2.99 -63.94 -8.43
CA MET A 1 1.94 -64.29 -9.41
C MET A 1 0.69 -63.51 -9.04
N VAL A 2 0.55 -62.30 -9.59
CA VAL A 2 -0.66 -61.49 -9.46
C VAL A 2 -1.40 -61.60 -10.78
N ASP A 3 -2.68 -61.94 -10.67
CA ASP A 3 -3.60 -62.34 -11.72
C ASP A 3 -3.82 -61.21 -12.74
N VAL A 4 -3.19 -61.33 -13.92
CA VAL A 4 -3.32 -60.39 -15.05
C VAL A 4 -4.73 -60.42 -15.65
N SER A 5 -5.54 -61.42 -15.28
CA SER A 5 -6.90 -61.65 -15.77
C SER A 5 -7.89 -60.57 -15.32
N ILE A 6 -7.63 -59.86 -14.21
CA ILE A 6 -8.50 -58.78 -13.72
C ILE A 6 -8.26 -57.46 -14.49
N TRP A 7 -7.05 -57.27 -15.06
CA TRP A 7 -6.71 -56.07 -15.82
C TRP A 7 -7.32 -56.07 -17.23
N LEU A 8 -7.55 -57.24 -17.82
CA LEU A 8 -8.13 -57.36 -19.16
C LEU A 8 -9.66 -57.20 -19.19
N CYS A 9 -10.36 -57.41 -18.07
CA CYS A 9 -11.82 -57.26 -18.01
C CYS A 9 -12.30 -55.79 -17.90
N ASN A 10 -11.47 -54.86 -17.41
CA ASN A 10 -11.87 -53.45 -17.28
C ASN A 10 -11.59 -52.57 -18.51
N LEU A 11 -11.04 -53.16 -19.59
CA LEU A 11 -10.86 -52.50 -20.89
C LEU A 11 -11.98 -52.83 -21.88
N GLY A 12 -12.95 -53.67 -21.50
CA GLY A 12 -13.92 -54.28 -22.42
C GLY A 12 -14.92 -53.30 -23.06
N VAL A 13 -15.40 -52.29 -22.34
CA VAL A 13 -16.44 -51.37 -22.86
C VAL A 13 -15.84 -50.16 -23.61
N PRO A 14 -14.76 -49.52 -23.13
CA PRO A 14 -14.17 -48.36 -23.82
C PRO A 14 -13.54 -48.72 -25.16
N MET A 15 -12.90 -49.90 -25.26
CA MET A 15 -12.25 -50.34 -26.50
C MET A 15 -13.29 -50.73 -27.57
N LEU A 16 -14.42 -51.30 -27.17
CA LEU A 16 -15.55 -51.59 -28.07
C LEU A 16 -16.27 -50.32 -28.54
N LEU A 17 -16.42 -49.30 -27.69
CA LEU A 17 -16.98 -48.00 -28.09
C LEU A 17 -16.02 -47.22 -29.00
N LEU A 18 -14.71 -47.31 -28.75
CA LEU A 18 -13.69 -46.75 -29.62
C LEU A 18 -13.69 -47.46 -30.99
N LEU A 19 -13.73 -48.80 -31.01
CA LEU A 19 -13.82 -49.59 -32.24
C LEU A 19 -15.13 -49.35 -33.01
N SER A 20 -16.26 -49.18 -32.32
CA SER A 20 -17.56 -48.82 -32.90
C SER A 20 -17.52 -47.44 -33.57
N LYS A 21 -16.96 -46.43 -32.88
CA LYS A 21 -16.80 -45.08 -33.44
C LYS A 21 -15.77 -45.03 -34.57
N ILE A 22 -14.69 -45.81 -34.48
CA ILE A 22 -13.71 -45.99 -35.57
C ILE A 22 -14.36 -46.67 -36.79
N LEU A 23 -15.21 -47.68 -36.58
CA LEU A 23 -15.97 -48.34 -37.65
C LEU A 23 -16.99 -47.40 -38.30
N GLN A 24 -17.69 -46.56 -37.52
CA GLN A 24 -18.58 -45.52 -38.04
C GLN A 24 -17.82 -44.43 -38.82
N ALA A 25 -16.65 -44.01 -38.36
CA ALA A 25 -15.78 -43.05 -39.07
C ALA A 25 -15.17 -43.64 -40.36
N CYS A 26 -14.81 -44.93 -40.35
CA CYS A 26 -14.39 -45.68 -41.53
C CYS A 26 -15.54 -45.84 -42.54
N HIS A 27 -16.79 -45.97 -42.08
CA HIS A 27 -17.96 -45.98 -42.96
C HIS A 27 -18.22 -44.59 -43.57
N PHE A 28 -17.98 -43.51 -42.81
CA PHE A 28 -18.16 -42.13 -43.27
C PHE A 28 -17.12 -41.71 -44.34
N THR A 29 -15.86 -42.11 -44.17
CA THR A 29 -14.80 -41.90 -45.17
C THR A 29 -15.01 -42.74 -46.44
N ARG A 30 -15.61 -43.93 -46.33
CA ARG A 30 -16.03 -44.74 -47.48
C ARG A 30 -17.21 -44.12 -48.24
N CYS A 31 -18.09 -43.39 -47.55
CA CYS A 31 -19.18 -42.63 -48.17
C CYS A 31 -18.69 -41.34 -48.87
N LEU A 32 -17.71 -40.63 -48.31
CA LEU A 32 -17.14 -39.42 -48.93
C LEU A 32 -16.40 -39.72 -50.25
N VAL A 33 -15.73 -40.86 -50.36
CA VAL A 33 -15.11 -41.33 -51.62
C VAL A 33 -16.18 -41.68 -52.68
N LYS A 34 -17.39 -42.06 -52.27
CA LYS A 34 -18.52 -42.36 -53.17
C LYS A 34 -19.30 -41.11 -53.62
N LEU A 35 -19.35 -40.06 -52.82
CA LEU A 35 -20.04 -38.80 -53.15
C LEU A 35 -19.17 -37.83 -53.98
N GLY A 36 -17.85 -38.03 -54.06
CA GLY A 36 -16.94 -37.22 -54.87
C GLY A 36 -16.89 -37.56 -56.37
N GLN A 37 -17.73 -38.47 -56.87
CA GLN A 37 -17.69 -38.91 -58.29
C GLN A 37 -18.65 -38.17 -59.23
N HIS A 38 -19.27 -37.06 -58.83
CA HIS A 38 -20.10 -36.25 -59.72
C HIS A 38 -19.74 -34.76 -59.64
N VAL A 39 -18.82 -34.31 -60.51
CA VAL A 39 -18.70 -32.91 -60.96
C VAL A 39 -18.30 -32.93 -62.46
N PRO A 40 -18.98 -32.15 -63.34
CA PRO A 40 -18.85 -32.26 -64.79
C PRO A 40 -17.60 -31.55 -65.34
N ARG A 41 -17.18 -31.99 -66.53
CA ARG A 41 -16.16 -31.31 -67.37
C ARG A 41 -16.74 -30.03 -67.97
N GLU A 42 -16.16 -28.87 -67.65
CA GLU A 42 -16.04 -27.74 -68.59
C GLU A 42 -14.76 -26.94 -68.35
N GLY A 43 -13.99 -26.76 -69.44
CA GLY A 43 -13.40 -25.49 -69.88
C GLY A 43 -12.32 -24.78 -69.06
N GLY A 44 -11.09 -24.79 -69.58
CA GLY A 44 -10.31 -23.55 -69.71
C GLY A 44 -8.94 -23.49 -69.03
N GLY A 45 -7.88 -23.74 -69.81
CA GLY A 45 -6.80 -22.76 -69.94
C GLY A 45 -5.46 -22.98 -69.25
N ILE A 46 -4.50 -23.41 -70.07
CA ILE A 46 -3.14 -22.83 -70.21
C ILE A 46 -1.99 -23.35 -69.30
N HIS A 47 -0.91 -23.65 -70.03
CA HIS A 47 0.52 -23.80 -69.69
C HIS A 47 1.02 -25.08 -69.02
N GLN A 48 1.58 -25.93 -69.89
CA GLN A 48 2.60 -26.93 -69.58
C GLN A 48 3.77 -26.33 -68.79
N GLN A 49 4.13 -26.97 -67.69
CA GLN A 49 5.53 -27.28 -67.41
C GLN A 49 5.67 -28.55 -66.56
N GLU A 50 6.37 -29.51 -67.17
CA GLU A 50 7.18 -30.57 -66.58
C GLU A 50 6.51 -31.59 -65.64
N SER A 51 6.09 -32.69 -66.28
CA SER A 51 6.01 -34.02 -65.68
C SER A 51 7.40 -34.51 -65.24
N SER A 52 7.76 -34.34 -63.97
CA SER A 52 8.76 -35.20 -63.33
C SER A 52 8.05 -36.21 -62.43
N GLY A 53 8.02 -37.46 -62.89
CA GLY A 53 7.31 -38.56 -62.27
C GLY A 53 7.68 -38.76 -60.80
N ILE A 54 6.68 -38.64 -59.93
CA ILE A 54 6.78 -39.12 -58.55
C ILE A 54 6.82 -40.65 -58.63
N SER A 55 8.02 -41.22 -58.48
CA SER A 55 8.22 -42.67 -58.29
C SER A 55 7.15 -43.23 -57.34
N SER A 56 6.54 -44.37 -57.73
CA SER A 56 5.52 -45.12 -56.97
C SER A 56 5.85 -45.28 -55.47
N SER A 57 7.15 -45.32 -55.14
CA SER A 57 7.67 -45.44 -53.77
C SER A 57 7.57 -44.13 -52.94
N LYS A 58 7.70 -42.96 -53.57
CA LYS A 58 7.55 -41.65 -52.90
C LYS A 58 6.07 -41.29 -52.70
N HIS A 59 5.22 -41.64 -53.67
CA HIS A 59 3.77 -41.41 -53.60
C HIS A 59 3.10 -42.28 -52.53
N THR A 60 3.47 -43.56 -52.42
CA THR A 60 2.97 -44.46 -51.36
C THR A 60 3.44 -44.03 -49.96
N ARG A 61 4.68 -43.55 -49.81
CA ARG A 61 5.20 -43.03 -48.53
C ARG A 61 4.52 -41.72 -48.10
N TRP A 62 4.21 -40.85 -49.06
CA TRP A 62 3.43 -39.62 -48.81
C TRP A 62 1.98 -39.95 -48.42
N ILE A 63 1.32 -40.87 -49.13
CA ILE A 63 -0.04 -41.34 -48.76
C ILE A 63 -0.05 -41.99 -47.37
N SER A 64 0.94 -42.81 -47.03
CA SER A 64 1.01 -43.42 -45.69
C SER A 64 1.26 -42.39 -44.59
N ARG A 65 2.07 -41.36 -44.86
CA ARG A 65 2.35 -40.29 -43.90
C ARG A 65 1.13 -39.39 -43.68
N VAL A 66 0.44 -39.00 -44.75
CA VAL A 66 -0.82 -38.26 -44.69
C VAL A 66 -1.90 -39.08 -43.98
N LYS A 67 -1.97 -40.40 -44.20
CA LYS A 67 -2.89 -41.29 -43.47
C LYS A 67 -2.57 -41.37 -41.97
N ILE A 68 -1.29 -41.38 -41.58
CA ILE A 68 -0.89 -41.37 -40.17
C ILE A 68 -1.22 -40.02 -39.53
N GLU A 69 -0.93 -38.90 -40.20
CA GLU A 69 -1.23 -37.56 -39.69
C GLU A 69 -2.75 -37.36 -39.52
N ILE A 70 -3.56 -37.77 -40.49
CA ILE A 70 -5.03 -37.74 -40.38
C ILE A 70 -5.53 -38.66 -39.25
N TYR A 71 -4.92 -39.84 -39.07
CA TYR A 71 -5.30 -40.75 -37.99
C TYR A 71 -4.95 -40.18 -36.61
N LEU A 72 -3.78 -39.55 -36.47
CA LEU A 72 -3.36 -38.91 -35.23
C LEU A 72 -4.24 -37.70 -34.89
N ASP A 73 -4.59 -36.86 -35.87
CA ASP A 73 -5.51 -35.73 -35.67
C ASP A 73 -6.92 -36.21 -35.28
N LEU A 74 -7.41 -37.29 -35.90
CA LEU A 74 -8.70 -37.88 -35.55
C LEU A 74 -8.70 -38.45 -34.13
N VAL A 75 -7.61 -39.11 -33.71
CA VAL A 75 -7.46 -39.63 -32.34
C VAL A 75 -7.39 -38.49 -31.33
N ASP A 76 -6.67 -37.41 -31.62
CA ASP A 76 -6.58 -36.23 -30.75
C ASP A 76 -7.94 -35.51 -30.65
N GLN A 77 -8.68 -35.43 -31.76
CA GLN A 77 -10.02 -34.84 -31.79
C GLN A 77 -11.04 -35.68 -31.00
N ILE A 78 -11.01 -37.01 -31.16
CA ILE A 78 -11.83 -37.94 -30.37
C ILE A 78 -11.44 -37.86 -28.89
N GLN A 79 -10.15 -37.81 -28.55
CA GLN A 79 -9.69 -37.66 -27.17
C GLN A 79 -10.19 -36.35 -26.56
N LYS A 80 -10.12 -35.22 -27.29
CA LYS A 80 -10.66 -33.94 -26.82
C LYS A 80 -12.16 -33.99 -26.60
N GLU A 81 -12.94 -34.59 -27.50
CA GLU A 81 -14.39 -34.71 -27.35
C GLU A 81 -14.78 -35.63 -26.18
N VAL A 82 -14.15 -36.80 -26.06
CA VAL A 82 -14.35 -37.72 -24.92
C VAL A 82 -13.92 -37.07 -23.61
N TRP A 83 -12.83 -36.30 -23.61
CA TRP A 83 -12.39 -35.56 -22.43
C TRP A 83 -13.33 -34.42 -22.08
N GLN A 84 -14.14 -33.88 -23.00
CA GLN A 84 -15.13 -32.84 -22.70
C GLN A 84 -16.47 -33.38 -22.21
N ASP A 85 -16.72 -34.69 -22.37
CA ASP A 85 -17.93 -35.32 -21.90
C ASP A 85 -18.07 -35.20 -20.38
N LYS A 86 -19.15 -34.55 -19.95
CA LYS A 86 -19.43 -34.30 -18.52
C LYS A 86 -19.61 -35.59 -17.75
N GLU A 87 -20.19 -36.61 -18.38
CA GLU A 87 -20.45 -37.90 -17.76
C GLU A 87 -19.14 -38.65 -17.52
N TYR A 88 -18.23 -38.64 -18.50
CA TYR A 88 -16.89 -39.22 -18.38
C TYR A 88 -16.03 -38.50 -17.32
N LYS A 89 -16.06 -37.15 -17.28
CA LYS A 89 -15.37 -36.38 -16.22
C LYS A 89 -15.90 -36.70 -14.83
N GLU A 90 -17.21 -36.93 -14.68
CA GLU A 90 -17.80 -37.26 -13.39
C GLU A 90 -17.46 -38.69 -12.96
N ILE A 91 -17.49 -39.66 -13.88
CA ILE A 91 -17.02 -41.04 -13.62
C ILE A 91 -15.54 -41.04 -13.23
N LEU A 92 -14.69 -40.29 -13.93
CA LEU A 92 -13.27 -40.14 -13.57
C LEU A 92 -13.09 -39.47 -12.20
N LYS A 93 -13.90 -38.47 -11.86
CA LYS A 93 -13.92 -37.87 -10.52
C LYS A 93 -14.36 -38.88 -9.45
N GLN A 94 -15.32 -39.75 -9.75
CA GLN A 94 -15.77 -40.82 -8.85
C GLN A 94 -14.65 -41.83 -8.62
N LEU A 95 -14.06 -42.35 -9.70
CA LEU A 95 -12.96 -43.32 -9.67
C LEU A 95 -11.71 -42.76 -8.97
N THR A 96 -11.38 -41.48 -9.19
CA THR A 96 -10.29 -40.83 -8.47
C THR A 96 -10.65 -40.55 -7.02
N ARG A 97 -11.90 -40.27 -6.66
CA ARG A 97 -12.35 -40.12 -5.26
C ARG A 97 -12.21 -41.41 -4.46
N ASP A 98 -12.44 -42.56 -5.09
CA ASP A 98 -12.42 -43.89 -4.44
C ASP A 98 -11.06 -44.57 -4.52
N SER A 99 -10.19 -44.09 -5.42
CA SER A 99 -8.79 -44.50 -5.51
C SER A 99 -8.02 -44.18 -4.21
N PRO A 100 -7.07 -45.05 -3.79
CA PRO A 100 -6.15 -44.76 -2.69
C PRO A 100 -5.47 -43.39 -2.82
N ALA A 101 -5.18 -42.94 -4.05
CA ALA A 101 -4.59 -41.64 -4.33
C ALA A 101 -5.54 -40.47 -4.02
N GLY A 102 -6.83 -40.60 -4.30
CA GLY A 102 -7.82 -39.57 -3.94
C GLY A 102 -8.08 -39.49 -2.45
N ASN A 103 -8.11 -40.64 -1.77
CA ASN A 103 -8.22 -40.69 -0.31
C ASN A 103 -7.00 -40.03 0.36
N LEU A 104 -5.79 -40.27 -0.16
CA LEU A 104 -4.58 -39.57 0.28
C LEU A 104 -4.68 -38.05 0.03
N SER A 105 -5.13 -37.63 -1.16
CA SER A 105 -5.31 -36.21 -1.48
C SER A 105 -6.29 -35.53 -0.53
N LYS A 106 -7.45 -36.16 -0.24
CA LYS A 106 -8.43 -35.67 0.74
C LYS A 106 -7.82 -35.53 2.13
N LYS A 107 -7.02 -36.52 2.56
CA LYS A 107 -6.32 -36.51 3.85
C LYS A 107 -5.27 -35.40 3.91
N ILE A 108 -4.51 -35.16 2.84
CA ILE A 108 -3.54 -34.06 2.77
C ILE A 108 -4.26 -32.71 2.85
N GLN A 109 -5.36 -32.54 2.11
CA GLN A 109 -6.16 -31.31 2.14
C GLN A 109 -6.77 -31.04 3.52
N SER A 110 -7.29 -32.06 4.20
CA SER A 110 -7.81 -31.91 5.55
C SER A 110 -6.71 -31.54 6.55
N VAL A 111 -5.54 -32.19 6.47
CA VAL A 111 -4.38 -31.82 7.29
C VAL A 111 -3.92 -30.40 7.00
N GLN A 112 -3.82 -29.99 5.73
CA GLN A 112 -3.46 -28.61 5.36
C GLN A 112 -4.45 -27.59 5.92
N LYS A 113 -5.75 -27.91 5.92
CA LYS A 113 -6.77 -27.04 6.51
C LYS A 113 -6.54 -26.85 8.01
N VAL A 114 -6.35 -27.94 8.75
CA VAL A 114 -6.06 -27.89 10.18
C VAL A 114 -4.77 -27.12 10.47
N VAL A 115 -3.71 -27.38 9.70
CA VAL A 115 -2.42 -26.66 9.85
C VAL A 115 -2.57 -25.16 9.60
N LYS A 116 -3.36 -24.74 8.60
CA LYS A 116 -3.64 -23.33 8.35
C LYS A 116 -4.40 -22.69 9.51
N GLU A 117 -5.44 -23.35 10.00
CA GLU A 117 -6.25 -22.86 11.12
C GLU A 117 -5.40 -22.73 12.41
N GLU A 118 -4.53 -23.71 12.68
CA GLU A 118 -3.59 -23.66 13.81
C GLU A 118 -2.54 -22.58 13.64
N LEU A 119 -2.01 -22.37 12.43
CA LEU A 119 -1.08 -21.29 12.13
C LEU A 119 -1.73 -19.92 12.34
N GLU A 120 -2.96 -19.73 11.86
CA GLU A 120 -3.73 -18.51 12.10
C GLU A 120 -4.05 -18.30 13.59
N SER A 121 -4.36 -19.38 14.31
CA SER A 121 -4.53 -19.36 15.77
C SER A 121 -3.24 -18.95 16.48
N ALA A 122 -2.09 -19.48 16.06
CA ALA A 122 -0.78 -19.14 16.61
C ALA A 122 -0.41 -17.67 16.32
N ILE A 123 -0.59 -17.20 15.08
CA ILE A 123 -0.39 -15.79 14.70
C ILE A 123 -1.29 -14.88 15.55
N ARG A 124 -2.56 -15.24 15.75
CA ARG A 124 -3.50 -14.49 16.62
C ARG A 124 -3.01 -14.43 18.06
N ARG A 125 -2.53 -15.55 18.62
CA ARG A 125 -1.93 -15.60 19.96
C ARG A 125 -0.71 -14.68 20.06
N CYS A 126 0.25 -14.80 19.14
CA CYS A 126 1.42 -13.94 19.09
C CYS A 126 1.05 -12.45 18.97
N LYS A 127 0.07 -12.11 18.12
CA LYS A 127 -0.42 -10.73 17.96
C LYS A 127 -1.07 -10.21 19.23
N LYS A 128 -1.85 -11.02 19.96
CA LYS A 128 -2.46 -10.63 21.24
C LYS A 128 -1.41 -10.23 22.27
N TYR A 129 -0.36 -11.05 22.45
CA TYR A 129 0.71 -10.74 23.40
C TYR A 129 1.57 -9.56 22.95
N ALA A 130 1.92 -9.48 21.66
CA ALA A 130 2.71 -8.38 21.13
C ALA A 130 1.96 -7.03 21.15
N HIS A 131 0.64 -7.03 20.92
CA HIS A 131 -0.15 -5.80 20.95
C HIS A 131 -0.37 -5.30 22.39
N ARG A 132 -0.44 -6.19 23.38
CA ARG A 132 -0.64 -5.81 24.80
C ARG A 132 0.41 -4.83 25.31
N SER A 133 1.67 -4.95 24.87
CA SER A 133 2.77 -4.08 25.27
C SER A 133 3.08 -2.97 24.26
N ARG A 134 2.30 -2.84 23.18
CA ARG A 134 2.55 -1.86 22.12
C ARG A 134 1.88 -0.55 22.46
N THR A 135 2.67 0.51 22.62
CA THR A 135 2.15 1.88 22.73
C THR A 135 1.62 2.34 21.38
N ILE A 136 0.51 3.09 21.40
CA ILE A 136 -0.03 3.73 20.20
C ILE A 136 1.00 4.76 19.73
N PRO A 137 1.46 4.69 18.47
CA PRO A 137 2.43 5.65 17.95
C PRO A 137 1.78 7.04 17.91
N PRO A 138 2.52 8.11 18.26
CA PRO A 138 2.07 9.48 18.06
C PRO A 138 1.70 9.72 16.58
N ASP A 139 0.58 10.42 16.37
CA ASP A 139 0.17 10.86 15.04
C ASP A 139 0.62 12.31 14.85
N PHE A 140 1.53 12.53 13.89
CA PHE A 140 2.05 13.85 13.59
C PHE A 140 1.37 14.40 12.34
N GLN A 141 0.98 15.67 12.39
CA GLN A 141 0.41 16.38 11.25
C GLN A 141 1.50 17.12 10.45
N PRO A 142 1.27 17.40 9.17
CA PRO A 142 2.10 18.31 8.39
C PRO A 142 2.24 19.66 9.10
N GLY A 143 3.47 20.16 9.26
CA GLY A 143 3.81 21.39 9.99
C GLY A 143 4.26 21.18 11.43
N ASP A 144 4.02 20.00 12.02
CA ASP A 144 4.48 19.70 13.38
C ASP A 144 6.01 19.69 13.47
N LYS A 145 6.53 20.21 14.58
CA LYS A 145 7.96 20.16 14.89
C LYS A 145 8.26 18.93 15.72
N VAL A 146 9.18 18.11 15.26
CA VAL A 146 9.61 16.86 15.92
C VAL A 146 11.12 16.82 16.11
N LEU A 147 11.56 16.18 17.18
CA LEU A 147 12.96 15.87 17.42
C LEU A 147 13.33 14.56 16.73
N LEU A 148 14.43 14.54 15.99
CA LEU A 148 14.91 13.35 15.30
C LEU A 148 16.03 12.66 16.08
N SER A 149 15.95 11.34 16.26
CA SER A 149 16.98 10.58 16.97
C SER A 149 18.28 10.48 16.17
N SER A 150 19.43 10.66 16.84
CA SER A 150 20.76 10.48 16.24
C SER A 150 21.22 9.02 16.13
N LYS A 151 20.40 8.05 16.57
CA LYS A 151 20.80 6.64 16.71
C LYS A 151 21.46 6.06 15.46
N ASN A 152 20.96 6.46 14.30
CA ASN A 152 21.34 5.97 12.97
C ASN A 152 22.01 7.05 12.09
N ILE A 153 22.32 8.22 12.65
CA ILE A 153 22.87 9.36 11.91
C ILE A 153 24.30 9.61 12.38
N LYS A 154 25.25 9.66 11.44
CA LYS A 154 26.64 10.01 11.75
C LYS A 154 26.69 11.50 12.07
N THR A 155 27.18 11.83 13.26
CA THR A 155 27.42 13.22 13.67
C THR A 155 28.89 13.55 13.51
N THR A 156 29.25 14.84 13.47
CA THR A 156 30.65 15.30 13.44
C THR A 156 31.42 15.00 14.73
N ARG A 157 30.75 14.49 15.77
CA ARG A 157 31.37 14.15 17.06
C ARG A 157 32.26 12.91 16.91
N PRO A 158 33.43 12.89 17.58
CA PRO A 158 34.41 11.81 17.44
C PRO A 158 33.91 10.46 17.99
N THR A 159 33.05 10.47 19.01
CA THR A 159 32.47 9.26 19.59
C THR A 159 30.97 9.40 19.81
N LYS A 160 30.26 8.27 19.76
CA LYS A 160 28.81 8.21 20.00
C LYS A 160 28.44 8.67 21.43
N LYS A 161 29.33 8.48 22.40
CA LYS A 161 29.14 8.92 23.80
C LYS A 161 28.94 10.43 23.92
N HIS A 162 29.62 11.21 23.09
CA HIS A 162 29.50 12.68 23.05
C HIS A 162 28.54 13.17 21.96
N SER A 163 27.85 12.27 21.24
CA SER A 163 26.81 12.65 20.30
C SER A 163 25.53 13.02 21.04
N LYS A 164 24.83 14.05 20.55
CA LYS A 164 23.50 14.38 21.07
C LYS A 164 22.56 13.23 20.75
N ARG A 165 21.78 12.75 21.71
CA ARG A 165 20.79 11.66 21.51
C ARG A 165 19.67 12.08 20.54
N TRP A 166 19.23 13.32 20.67
CA TRP A 166 18.23 13.95 19.82
C TRP A 166 18.87 15.11 19.06
N LEU A 167 18.59 15.16 17.77
CA LEU A 167 19.02 16.21 16.87
C LEU A 167 18.02 17.38 16.95
N CYS A 168 18.26 18.39 16.12
CA CYS A 168 17.43 19.59 16.08
C CYS A 168 15.97 19.31 15.72
N LEU A 169 15.13 20.33 15.90
CA LEU A 169 13.73 20.32 15.52
C LEU A 169 13.64 20.31 13.98
N PHE A 170 12.88 19.35 13.46
CA PHE A 170 12.55 19.26 12.05
C PHE A 170 11.04 19.36 11.86
N GLU A 171 10.65 19.96 10.75
CA GLU A 171 9.25 20.09 10.35
C GLU A 171 8.81 18.81 9.63
N VAL A 172 7.66 18.27 10.03
CA VAL A 172 6.99 17.18 9.33
C VAL A 172 6.33 17.73 8.07
N LEU A 173 6.70 17.21 6.90
CA LEU A 173 6.09 17.62 5.63
C LEU A 173 4.82 16.84 5.33
N LYS A 174 4.88 15.50 5.50
CA LYS A 174 3.75 14.61 5.25
C LYS A 174 3.97 13.24 5.86
N LYS A 175 2.88 12.50 6.05
CA LYS A 175 2.90 11.08 6.39
C LYS A 175 3.23 10.26 5.14
N ALA A 176 4.33 9.50 5.18
CA ALA A 176 4.79 8.68 4.07
C ALA A 176 4.19 7.26 4.08
N GLY A 177 3.78 6.79 5.26
CA GLY A 177 3.14 5.48 5.42
C GLY A 177 2.50 5.34 6.80
N SER A 178 2.13 4.11 7.18
CA SER A 178 1.45 3.86 8.45
C SER A 178 2.22 4.40 9.66
N HIS A 179 3.55 4.24 9.67
CA HIS A 179 4.43 4.60 10.80
C HIS A 179 5.67 5.38 10.32
N ALA A 180 5.60 6.09 9.19
CA ALA A 180 6.73 6.79 8.62
C ALA A 180 6.34 8.19 8.16
N TYR A 181 7.21 9.17 8.40
CA TYR A 181 6.99 10.59 8.11
C TYR A 181 8.14 11.16 7.29
N HIS A 182 7.82 12.04 6.33
CA HIS A 182 8.78 12.87 5.63
C HIS A 182 9.11 14.10 6.47
N LEU A 183 10.40 14.31 6.73
CA LEU A 183 10.90 15.51 7.41
C LEU A 183 11.56 16.47 6.43
N LYS A 184 11.47 17.76 6.73
CA LYS A 184 12.22 18.81 6.07
C LYS A 184 13.65 18.84 6.58
N LEU A 185 14.53 18.06 5.95
CA LEU A 185 15.95 18.04 6.28
C LEU A 185 16.71 19.20 5.60
N PRO A 186 17.81 19.69 6.19
CA PRO A 186 18.64 20.72 5.59
C PRO A 186 19.47 20.13 4.44
N LEU A 187 19.80 20.96 3.44
CA LEU A 187 20.52 20.56 2.22
C LEU A 187 21.92 19.97 2.49
N GLN A 188 22.52 20.26 3.64
CA GLN A 188 23.77 19.63 4.07
C GLN A 188 23.64 18.12 4.33
N TRP A 189 22.43 17.59 4.50
CA TRP A 189 22.17 16.18 4.81
C TRP A 189 21.64 15.40 3.61
N ASN A 190 22.10 15.71 2.40
CA ASN A 190 21.67 15.03 1.17
C ASN A 190 21.90 13.51 1.16
N SER A 191 22.85 13.00 1.96
CA SER A 191 23.10 11.56 2.10
C SER A 191 22.08 10.85 3.02
N VAL A 192 21.26 11.59 3.76
CA VAL A 192 20.29 11.05 4.70
C VAL A 192 18.91 11.07 4.04
N HIS A 193 18.23 9.92 3.99
CA HIS A 193 16.87 9.85 3.45
C HIS A 193 15.90 10.64 4.35
N PRO A 194 15.01 11.47 3.80
CA PRO A 194 14.10 12.32 4.58
C PRO A 194 12.95 11.56 5.24
N VAL A 195 12.87 10.22 5.11
CA VAL A 195 11.78 9.39 5.60
C VAL A 195 12.20 8.68 6.88
N PHE A 196 11.49 8.94 7.97
CA PHE A 196 11.82 8.36 9.28
C PHE A 196 10.62 7.65 9.89
N HIS A 197 10.90 6.52 10.55
CA HIS A 197 9.90 5.78 11.31
C HIS A 197 9.56 6.50 12.62
N VAL A 198 8.29 6.40 13.10
CA VAL A 198 7.79 7.12 14.30
C VAL A 198 8.67 6.89 15.53
N SER A 199 9.26 5.69 15.68
CA SER A 199 10.13 5.37 16.83
C SER A 199 11.42 6.20 16.90
N LEU A 200 11.79 6.88 15.81
CA LEU A 200 12.95 7.76 15.75
C LEU A 200 12.57 9.23 15.93
N LEU A 201 11.28 9.51 16.11
CA LEU A 201 10.73 10.84 16.26
C LEU A 201 10.19 10.98 17.68
N GLU A 202 10.47 12.11 18.29
CA GLU A 202 9.86 12.50 19.56
C GLU A 202 9.09 13.80 19.36
N PRO A 203 7.84 13.91 19.84
CA PRO A 203 7.15 15.20 19.89
C PRO A 203 8.01 16.18 20.68
N VAL A 204 8.03 17.43 20.24
CA VAL A 204 8.60 18.50 21.04
C VAL A 204 7.66 18.73 22.22
N ASN A 205 7.91 18.04 23.33
CA ASN A 205 7.20 18.28 24.57
C ASN A 205 7.58 19.67 25.06
N LYS A 206 6.59 20.56 25.19
CA LYS A 206 6.72 21.72 26.06
C LYS A 206 7.04 21.18 27.46
N SER A 207 7.97 21.80 28.17
CA SER A 207 8.47 21.28 29.45
C SER A 207 7.32 20.93 30.39
N SER A 208 7.02 19.63 30.51
CA SER A 208 5.97 19.10 31.38
C SER A 208 6.44 18.98 32.84
N ILE A 209 7.69 19.38 33.12
CA ILE A 209 8.20 19.46 34.48
C ILE A 209 7.54 20.69 35.12
N PRO A 210 6.67 20.51 36.13
CA PRO A 210 6.08 21.65 36.82
C PRO A 210 7.23 22.53 37.35
N ASN A 211 7.11 23.86 37.19
CA ASN A 211 8.14 24.85 37.55
C ASN A 211 9.37 24.97 36.61
N GLN A 212 9.37 24.33 35.43
CA GLN A 212 10.30 24.63 34.32
C GLN A 212 9.57 25.25 33.11
N ASN A 213 8.53 26.03 33.38
CA ASN A 213 8.08 27.02 32.41
C ASN A 213 9.19 28.07 32.29
N GLN A 214 9.34 28.71 31.13
CA GLN A 214 10.19 29.90 31.06
C GLN A 214 9.70 30.85 32.14
N LEU A 215 10.55 31.12 33.13
CA LEU A 215 10.20 32.08 34.16
C LEU A 215 9.90 33.41 33.48
N PRO A 216 8.87 34.13 33.94
CA PRO A 216 8.58 35.45 33.41
C PRO A 216 9.86 36.29 33.44
N PRO A 217 10.14 37.08 32.38
CA PRO A 217 11.30 37.96 32.39
C PRO A 217 11.27 38.83 33.64
N PRO A 218 12.43 39.00 34.32
CA PRO A 218 12.50 39.84 35.51
C PRO A 218 12.12 41.28 35.16
N PRO A 219 11.52 42.03 36.10
CA PRO A 219 11.23 43.44 35.89
C PRO A 219 12.52 44.23 35.65
N ILE A 220 12.42 45.23 34.77
CA ILE A 220 13.47 46.20 34.48
C ILE A 220 13.31 47.36 35.46
N LEU A 221 14.41 47.84 36.05
CA LEU A 221 14.38 49.02 36.92
C LEU A 221 14.54 50.29 36.08
N VAL A 222 13.46 51.07 35.95
CA VAL A 222 13.44 52.39 35.31
C VAL A 222 13.02 53.41 36.37
N GLU A 223 13.85 54.42 36.63
CA GLU A 223 13.58 55.45 37.65
C GLU A 223 13.19 54.87 39.04
N GLU A 224 13.92 53.84 39.50
CA GLU A 224 13.67 53.13 40.78
C GLU A 224 12.31 52.41 40.87
N LYS A 225 11.60 52.24 39.75
CA LYS A 225 10.36 51.47 39.65
C LYS A 225 10.55 50.24 38.77
N GLU A 226 9.91 49.14 39.18
CA GLU A 226 9.86 47.89 38.42
C GLU A 226 8.87 48.01 37.25
N GLU A 227 9.38 47.83 36.04
CA GLU A 227 8.60 47.87 34.80
C GLU A 227 8.82 46.59 33.98
N TRP A 228 7.80 46.16 33.22
CA TRP A 228 7.88 45.01 32.33
C TRP A 228 7.77 45.47 30.88
N GLU A 229 8.56 44.84 30.00
CA GLU A 229 8.54 45.16 28.57
C GLU A 229 7.23 44.66 27.93
N VAL A 230 6.57 45.56 27.20
CA VAL A 230 5.36 45.27 26.44
C VAL A 230 5.73 44.80 25.05
N ASP A 231 5.07 43.75 24.55
CA ASP A 231 5.22 43.26 23.18
C ASP A 231 4.27 44.01 22.23
N GLN A 232 2.97 44.02 22.56
CA GLN A 232 1.95 44.65 21.73
C GLN A 232 0.74 45.14 22.53
N VAL A 233 0.09 46.20 22.03
CA VAL A 233 -1.24 46.63 22.47
C VAL A 233 -2.30 45.95 21.59
N LEU A 234 -3.17 45.15 22.22
CA LEU A 234 -4.17 44.34 21.52
C LEU A 234 -5.53 45.05 21.39
N ASP A 235 -5.92 45.85 22.38
CA ASP A 235 -7.20 46.56 22.38
C ASP A 235 -7.16 47.81 23.27
N SER A 236 -8.16 48.68 23.12
CA SER A 236 -8.34 49.86 23.97
C SER A 236 -9.82 50.07 24.34
N ASN A 237 -10.07 50.56 25.56
CA ASN A 237 -11.41 50.74 26.09
C ASN A 237 -11.47 51.88 27.11
N LEU A 238 -12.61 52.59 27.17
CA LEU A 238 -12.91 53.62 28.16
C LEU A 238 -13.73 53.03 29.31
N LYS A 239 -13.12 52.92 30.50
CA LYS A 239 -13.81 52.50 31.73
C LYS A 239 -13.97 53.70 32.66
N ARG A 240 -15.22 54.06 32.96
CA ARG A 240 -15.58 55.22 33.82
C ARG A 240 -14.87 56.52 33.39
N GLY A 241 -14.77 56.75 32.07
CA GLY A 241 -14.15 57.93 31.48
C GLY A 241 -12.61 57.94 31.51
N LYS A 242 -11.96 56.85 31.93
CA LYS A 242 -10.50 56.69 31.86
C LYS A 242 -10.13 55.67 30.79
N LEU A 243 -9.04 55.91 30.09
CA LEU A 243 -8.56 55.06 29.00
C LEU A 243 -7.72 53.89 29.53
N TRP A 244 -8.01 52.69 29.02
CA TRP A 244 -7.32 51.45 29.33
C TRP A 244 -6.90 50.76 28.04
N TYR A 245 -5.75 50.10 28.08
CA TYR A 245 -5.22 49.29 27.00
C TYR A 245 -5.09 47.84 27.46
N LEU A 246 -5.42 46.90 26.57
CA LEU A 246 -5.13 45.49 26.74
C LEU A 246 -3.73 45.25 26.19
N VAL A 247 -2.81 44.90 27.09
CA VAL A 247 -1.38 44.80 26.83
C VAL A 247 -0.97 43.34 26.84
N GLU A 248 -0.20 42.91 25.85
CA GLU A 248 0.50 41.63 25.82
C GLU A 248 1.97 41.82 26.24
N TRP A 249 2.42 41.09 27.25
CA TRP A 249 3.78 41.20 27.78
C TRP A 249 4.79 40.42 26.95
N LYS A 250 5.98 41.00 26.74
CA LYS A 250 7.06 40.35 26.00
C LYS A 250 7.64 39.19 26.79
N GLY A 251 7.77 38.02 26.16
CA GLY A 251 8.28 36.82 26.80
C GLY A 251 7.26 36.01 27.62
N PHE A 252 5.99 36.45 27.66
CA PHE A 252 4.88 35.71 28.29
C PHE A 252 3.97 35.03 27.26
N SER A 253 4.40 34.86 26.00
CA SER A 253 3.54 34.42 24.89
C SER A 253 2.82 33.07 25.13
N GLU A 254 3.32 32.23 26.05
CA GLU A 254 2.75 30.93 26.39
C GLU A 254 1.91 30.92 27.69
N ASP A 255 1.82 32.05 28.40
CA ASP A 255 1.07 32.19 29.64
C ASP A 255 -0.42 32.54 29.35
N PRO A 256 -1.40 31.83 29.94
CA PRO A 256 -2.81 32.24 29.87
C PRO A 256 -3.08 33.63 30.47
N GLU A 257 -2.24 34.14 31.38
CA GLU A 257 -2.34 35.48 31.98
C GLU A 257 -1.47 36.54 31.26
N ARG A 258 -0.94 36.25 30.06
CA ARG A 258 -0.06 37.16 29.32
C ARG A 258 -0.69 38.49 28.90
N THR A 259 -2.02 38.57 28.87
CA THR A 259 -2.77 39.76 28.45
C THR A 259 -3.48 40.39 29.63
N ASN A 260 -3.22 41.67 29.91
CA ASN A 260 -3.83 42.39 31.02
C ASN A 260 -4.26 43.81 30.64
N TRP A 261 -5.38 44.27 31.21
CA TRP A 261 -5.83 45.65 31.05
C TRP A 261 -5.01 46.58 31.97
N LYS A 262 -4.31 47.56 31.38
CA LYS A 262 -3.56 48.59 32.10
C LYS A 262 -4.07 49.99 31.73
N PRO A 263 -4.07 50.95 32.67
CA PRO A 263 -4.47 52.32 32.37
C PRO A 263 -3.45 52.97 31.43
N ALA A 264 -3.89 53.94 30.63
CA ALA A 264 -3.03 54.65 29.68
C ALA A 264 -1.79 55.31 30.33
N SER A 265 -1.89 55.70 31.61
CA SER A 265 -0.76 56.24 32.40
C SER A 265 0.43 55.29 32.53
N ASN A 266 0.19 53.97 32.44
CA ASN A 266 1.23 52.96 32.61
C ASN A 266 1.99 52.66 31.31
N LEU A 267 1.58 53.22 30.17
CA LEU A 267 2.24 53.04 28.87
C LEU A 267 3.06 54.27 28.45
N THR A 268 3.39 55.15 29.41
CA THR A 268 4.18 56.38 29.16
C THR A 268 5.55 56.07 28.52
N ASN A 269 6.15 54.93 28.89
CA ASN A 269 7.45 54.49 28.38
C ASN A 269 7.36 53.68 27.07
N SER A 270 6.16 53.54 26.49
CA SER A 270 5.95 52.84 25.21
C SER A 270 4.98 53.59 24.28
N PRO A 271 5.26 54.86 23.94
CA PRO A 271 4.36 55.67 23.10
C PRO A 271 4.29 55.17 21.66
N GLU A 272 5.34 54.52 21.16
CA GLU A 272 5.40 53.96 19.80
C GLU A 272 4.34 52.86 19.61
N LEU A 273 4.23 51.93 20.56
CA LEU A 273 3.24 50.84 20.50
C LEU A 273 1.80 51.36 20.52
N VAL A 274 1.53 52.42 21.29
CA VAL A 274 0.21 53.06 21.33
C VAL A 274 -0.07 53.74 19.99
N LYS A 275 0.90 54.43 19.42
CA LYS A 275 0.77 55.10 18.11
C LYS A 275 0.52 54.09 16.99
N ASP A 276 1.26 52.99 16.96
CA ASP A 276 1.12 51.93 15.96
C ASP A 276 -0.26 51.28 16.06
N PHE A 277 -0.75 51.02 17.27
CA PHE A 277 -2.09 50.50 17.50
C PHE A 277 -3.19 51.44 16.95
N HIS A 278 -3.13 52.75 17.26
CA HIS A 278 -4.15 53.70 16.76
C HIS A 278 -4.01 54.00 15.27
N SER A 279 -2.83 53.81 14.68
CA SER A 279 -2.68 53.86 13.22
C SER A 279 -3.41 52.71 12.54
N LEU A 280 -3.45 51.53 13.17
CA LEU A 280 -4.16 50.35 12.65
C LEU A 280 -5.66 50.36 12.99
N TYR A 281 -6.02 50.96 14.13
CA TYR A 281 -7.39 51.00 14.63
C TYR A 281 -7.84 52.44 15.00
N PRO A 282 -8.07 53.34 14.01
CA PRO A 282 -8.43 54.74 14.28
C PRO A 282 -9.75 54.93 15.02
N GLU A 283 -10.68 53.99 14.88
CA GLU A 283 -12.03 54.03 15.50
C GLU A 283 -12.01 53.72 17.01
N LYS A 284 -10.89 53.21 17.52
CA LYS A 284 -10.76 52.79 18.91
C LYS A 284 -10.42 53.99 19.81
N PRO A 285 -10.86 53.99 21.08
CA PRO A 285 -10.65 55.12 21.96
C PRO A 285 -9.15 55.38 22.20
N GLY A 286 -8.68 56.56 21.80
CA GLY A 286 -7.29 56.99 21.90
C GLY A 286 -7.06 58.07 22.95
N PRO A 287 -5.81 58.45 23.22
CA PRO A 287 -5.50 59.49 24.21
C PRO A 287 -6.04 60.88 23.80
N ASN A 288 -6.32 61.07 22.51
CA ASN A 288 -6.86 62.31 21.94
C ASN A 288 -8.38 62.31 21.74
N THR A 289 -9.11 61.28 22.20
CA THR A 289 -10.58 61.26 22.06
C THR A 289 -11.20 62.19 23.09
N SER A 290 -11.50 63.41 22.67
CA SER A 290 -12.28 64.40 23.41
C SER A 290 -13.68 63.87 23.72
N ARG A 291 -14.15 64.14 24.93
CA ARG A 291 -15.54 63.92 25.36
C ARG A 291 -16.49 64.66 24.41
N VAL A 292 -17.37 63.93 23.72
CA VAL A 292 -18.62 64.48 23.17
C VAL A 292 -19.72 64.28 24.20
#